data_AF-A0A813M242-F1
#
_entry.id   AF-A0A813M242-F1
#
_cell.length_a   1.000
_cell.length_b   1.000
_cell.length_c   1.000
_cell.angle_alpha   90.00
_cell.angle_beta   90.00
_cell.angle_gamma   90.00
#
_symmetry.space_group_name_H-M   'P 1'
#
loop_
_entity.id
_entity.type
_entity.pdbx_description
1 polymer ?
#
loop_
_entity_poly.entity_id
_entity_poly.type
_entity_poly.pdbx_seq_one_letter_code
_entity_poly.pdbx_strand_id
1 'polypeptide(L)'
;MESDKLFDPRDCESGNYRVGAYGGIDTPTLHLHAPKAGLHPPRRRRLHFLPMVWNTLLPWALFLLTYSAAESRLNYSDPLVCNVVLGTGLLMVLATFLAFISTRAMKGGIFVSVEREPSWILFLAVSLLAAWLTGYVAGSFSFASMQDYYEMDRLHNYTNIDPTVSRGVQLMDAGVIAFVPGTKLEISKSIGFQNGEVFCVAPITFGDVPSVTLDFWAVGKDCCSAGGGDFRCAGFGNPRAHGGRRVLDSRQETFYRLAVQKAVAGFGVTATHPLFFTWEVESSASLNKLLLSATTDFRAWMVIYLIFQIFLVLMAVAVFSRIP
;
A
#
# COMPACT_ATOMS: atom_id res chain seq x y z
N MET A 1 31.32 -10.95 80.63
CA MET A 1 32.78 -10.88 80.81
C MET A 1 33.33 -12.12 80.14
N GLU A 2 34.39 -11.97 79.33
CA GLU A 2 35.16 -13.06 78.69
C GLU A 2 34.55 -13.64 77.40
N SER A 3 35.21 -13.72 76.25
CA SER A 3 36.37 -13.04 75.66
C SER A 3 36.35 -13.36 74.15
N ASP A 4 36.76 -12.41 73.31
CA ASP A 4 37.05 -12.62 71.90
C ASP A 4 38.10 -13.70 71.70
N LYS A 5 37.88 -14.61 70.72
CA LYS A 5 38.98 -15.30 70.04
C LYS A 5 38.81 -15.24 68.52
N LEU A 6 39.75 -14.47 67.98
CA LEU A 6 40.20 -14.25 66.61
C LEU A 6 40.20 -15.53 65.74
N PHE A 7 39.72 -15.41 64.51
CA PHE A 7 39.84 -16.39 63.44
C PHE A 7 41.22 -16.25 62.76
N ASP A 8 42.07 -17.28 62.80
CA ASP A 8 43.34 -17.35 62.04
C ASP A 8 43.13 -18.28 60.81
N PRO A 9 43.33 -17.82 59.57
CA PRO A 9 42.96 -18.58 58.37
C PRO A 9 44.07 -19.49 57.84
N ARG A 10 44.83 -20.18 58.70
CA ARG A 10 46.02 -20.95 58.27
C ARG A 10 46.04 -22.45 58.53
N ASP A 11 44.96 -23.06 59.00
CA ASP A 11 44.87 -24.53 59.09
C ASP A 11 44.16 -25.12 57.86
N CYS A 12 44.73 -24.88 56.69
CA CYS A 12 44.58 -25.75 55.53
C CYS A 12 45.79 -26.66 55.49
N GLU A 13 45.64 -27.94 55.87
CA GLU A 13 46.14 -29.10 55.13
C GLU A 13 46.13 -30.35 56.02
N SER A 14 45.80 -31.46 55.38
CA SER A 14 45.97 -32.84 55.85
C SER A 14 44.97 -33.38 56.89
N GLY A 15 44.07 -34.21 56.37
CA GLY A 15 43.94 -35.59 56.86
C GLY A 15 43.16 -35.83 58.15
N ASN A 16 42.05 -36.57 57.99
CA ASN A 16 41.53 -37.54 58.96
C ASN A 16 41.16 -37.02 60.35
N TYR A 17 39.92 -36.55 60.49
CA TYR A 17 39.19 -36.70 61.75
C TYR A 17 38.34 -37.98 61.73
N ARG A 18 38.86 -39.04 62.37
CA ARG A 18 38.03 -40.10 62.96
C ARG A 18 37.47 -39.55 64.27
N VAL A 19 36.17 -39.29 64.32
CA VAL A 19 35.47 -39.10 65.61
C VAL A 19 34.86 -40.45 65.99
N GLY A 20 35.34 -40.98 67.11
CA GLY A 20 34.87 -42.20 67.72
C GLY A 20 33.43 -42.11 68.20
N ALA A 21 32.80 -43.29 68.21
CA ALA A 21 31.40 -43.54 68.48
C ALA A 21 30.96 -43.20 69.92
N TYR A 22 29.73 -42.70 70.04
CA TYR A 22 28.85 -42.92 71.20
C TYR A 22 27.38 -42.90 70.73
N GLY A 23 26.62 -43.95 71.07
CA GLY A 23 25.15 -43.97 71.07
C GLY A 23 24.50 -44.42 69.76
N GLY A 24 24.06 -45.68 69.72
CA GLY A 24 23.43 -46.31 68.56
C GLY A 24 22.05 -45.75 68.20
N ILE A 25 21.90 -45.38 66.93
CA ILE A 25 20.67 -45.47 66.14
C ILE A 25 21.13 -45.97 64.77
N ASP A 26 20.61 -47.10 64.33
CA ASP A 26 20.85 -47.63 62.98
C ASP A 26 20.34 -46.62 61.95
N THR A 27 21.26 -45.82 61.42
CA THR A 27 21.00 -44.95 60.28
C THR A 27 21.37 -45.74 59.02
N PRO A 28 20.45 -45.97 58.07
CA PRO A 28 20.81 -46.59 56.82
C PRO A 28 21.78 -45.64 56.11
N THR A 29 22.99 -46.13 55.83
CA THR A 29 24.00 -45.44 55.03
C THR A 29 23.40 -45.13 53.67
N LEU A 30 22.93 -43.89 53.49
CA LEU A 30 22.50 -43.36 52.20
C LEU A 30 23.75 -43.23 51.33
N HIS A 31 24.06 -44.29 50.57
CA HIS A 31 25.00 -44.20 49.49
C HIS A 31 24.46 -43.18 48.48
N LEU A 32 24.96 -41.95 48.55
CA LEU A 32 24.73 -40.93 47.54
C LEU A 32 25.43 -41.44 46.26
N HIS A 33 24.73 -42.25 45.48
CA HIS A 33 25.12 -42.48 44.10
C HIS A 33 25.06 -41.12 43.40
N ALA A 34 26.23 -40.55 43.15
CA ALA A 34 26.36 -39.43 42.23
C ALA A 34 25.58 -39.82 40.95
N PRO A 35 24.57 -39.02 40.54
CA PRO A 35 23.80 -39.36 39.36
C PRO A 35 24.79 -39.47 38.21
N LYS A 36 24.88 -40.67 37.62
CA LYS A 36 25.63 -40.88 36.38
C LYS A 36 25.17 -39.77 35.43
N ALA A 37 26.10 -38.93 34.99
CA ALA A 37 25.85 -37.93 33.96
C ALA A 37 25.36 -38.68 32.73
N GLY A 38 24.03 -38.83 32.64
CA GLY A 38 23.37 -39.46 31.54
C GLY A 38 23.66 -38.60 30.33
N LEU A 39 24.39 -39.16 29.37
CA LEU A 39 24.50 -38.61 28.04
C LEU A 39 23.07 -38.62 27.46
N HIS A 40 22.31 -37.56 27.71
CA HIS A 40 21.00 -37.41 27.10
C HIS A 40 21.23 -37.38 25.58
N PRO A 41 20.58 -38.27 24.80
CA PRO A 41 20.73 -38.25 23.36
C PRO A 41 20.33 -36.86 22.84
N PRO A 42 21.03 -36.31 21.83
CA PRO A 42 20.67 -35.00 21.30
C PRO A 42 19.21 -35.04 20.86
N ARG A 43 18.37 -34.27 21.57
CA ARG A 43 16.93 -34.20 21.31
C ARG A 43 16.75 -33.65 19.91
N ARG A 44 16.49 -34.53 18.92
CA ARG A 44 16.22 -34.12 17.53
C ARG A 44 15.07 -33.12 17.55
N ARG A 45 15.39 -31.85 17.29
CA ARG A 45 14.39 -30.77 17.16
C ARG A 45 13.51 -31.09 15.98
N ARG A 46 12.25 -31.45 16.24
CA ARG A 46 11.24 -31.62 15.20
C ARG A 46 10.83 -30.22 14.73
N LEU A 47 11.29 -29.84 13.55
CA LEU A 47 10.79 -28.65 12.86
C LEU A 47 9.33 -28.92 12.51
N HIS A 48 8.42 -28.24 13.20
CA HIS A 48 6.99 -28.34 12.90
C HIS A 48 6.71 -27.53 11.62
N PHE A 49 6.33 -28.23 10.55
CA PHE A 49 6.01 -27.62 9.24
C PHE A 49 4.81 -26.67 9.32
N LEU A 50 3.80 -27.03 10.12
CA LEU A 50 2.53 -26.30 10.20
C LEU A 50 2.69 -24.84 10.68
N PRO A 51 3.46 -24.53 11.75
CA PRO A 51 3.80 -23.17 12.12
C PRO A 51 4.51 -22.36 11.02
N MET A 52 5.33 -22.98 10.17
CA MET A 52 6.00 -22.28 9.07
C MET A 52 4.98 -21.80 8.05
N VAL A 53 4.05 -22.68 7.66
CA VAL A 53 2.96 -22.36 6.72
C VAL A 53 2.10 -21.22 7.27
N TRP A 54 1.69 -21.27 8.54
CA TRP A 54 0.88 -20.20 9.13
C TRP A 54 1.62 -18.87 9.23
N ASN A 55 2.92 -18.88 9.53
CA ASN A 55 3.75 -17.68 9.54
C ASN A 55 4.02 -17.09 8.16
N THR A 56 3.80 -17.84 7.08
CA THR A 56 3.85 -17.29 5.72
C THR A 56 2.48 -16.80 5.26
N LEU A 57 1.44 -17.63 5.40
CA LEU A 57 0.13 -17.36 4.82
C LEU A 57 -0.65 -16.28 5.57
N LEU A 58 -0.59 -16.22 6.90
CA LEU A 58 -1.37 -15.23 7.66
C LEU A 58 -0.88 -13.80 7.44
N PRO A 59 0.44 -13.48 7.52
CA PRO A 59 0.92 -12.15 7.19
C PRO A 59 0.69 -11.78 5.73
N TRP A 60 0.84 -12.72 4.79
CA TRP A 60 0.54 -12.46 3.38
C TRP A 60 -0.95 -12.16 3.15
N ALA A 61 -1.85 -12.94 3.73
CA ALA A 61 -3.29 -12.68 3.63
C ALA A 61 -3.68 -11.35 4.27
N LEU A 62 -3.13 -11.03 5.45
CA LEU A 62 -3.37 -9.75 6.10
C LEU A 62 -2.87 -8.58 5.24
N PHE A 63 -1.67 -8.68 4.68
CA PHE A 63 -1.12 -7.70 3.74
C PHE A 63 -2.05 -7.47 2.55
N LEU A 64 -2.57 -8.53 1.94
CA LEU A 64 -3.50 -8.41 0.82
C LEU A 64 -4.82 -7.74 1.21
N LEU A 65 -5.36 -8.07 2.37
CA LEU A 65 -6.58 -7.46 2.88
C LEU A 65 -6.39 -5.97 3.20
N THR A 66 -5.28 -5.60 3.85
CA THR A 66 -5.01 -4.19 4.19
C THR A 66 -4.69 -3.37 2.94
N TYR A 67 -3.89 -3.92 2.02
CA TYR A 67 -3.60 -3.28 0.74
C TYR A 67 -4.87 -3.07 -0.08
N SER A 68 -5.67 -4.12 -0.29
CA SER A 68 -6.91 -4.02 -1.07
C SER A 68 -7.92 -3.09 -0.42
N ALA A 69 -8.05 -3.07 0.92
CA ALA A 69 -8.89 -2.11 1.62
C ALA A 69 -8.40 -0.67 1.41
N ALA A 70 -7.10 -0.41 1.52
CA ALA A 70 -6.52 0.92 1.30
C ALA A 70 -6.66 1.40 -0.16
N GLU A 71 -6.59 0.50 -1.14
CA GLU A 71 -6.78 0.83 -2.57
C GLU A 71 -8.26 0.84 -3.00
N SER A 72 -9.16 0.27 -2.19
CA SER A 72 -10.55 0.04 -2.59
C SER A 72 -11.36 1.31 -2.86
N ARG A 73 -12.48 1.12 -3.57
CA ARG A 73 -13.50 2.16 -3.77
C ARG A 73 -14.09 2.66 -2.44
N LEU A 74 -14.03 1.88 -1.36
CA LEU A 74 -14.46 2.31 -0.02
C LEU A 74 -13.57 3.43 0.52
N ASN A 75 -12.26 3.36 0.29
CA ASN A 75 -11.35 4.46 0.68
C ASN A 75 -11.67 5.75 -0.11
N TYR A 76 -12.12 5.60 -1.36
CA TYR A 76 -12.49 6.71 -2.23
C TYR A 76 -13.89 7.29 -1.94
N SER A 77 -14.90 6.48 -1.59
CA SER A 77 -16.24 6.98 -1.26
C SER A 77 -16.34 7.49 0.18
N ASP A 78 -15.87 6.69 1.13
CA ASP A 78 -16.11 6.87 2.56
C ASP A 78 -14.84 6.53 3.35
N PRO A 79 -13.84 7.44 3.36
CA PRO A 79 -12.55 7.19 4.01
C PRO A 79 -12.69 6.87 5.50
N LEU A 80 -13.73 7.37 6.18
CA LEU A 80 -14.02 7.06 7.58
C LEU A 80 -14.34 5.57 7.78
N VAL A 81 -15.18 4.98 6.92
CA VAL A 81 -15.54 3.56 7.01
C VAL A 81 -14.32 2.70 6.71
N CYS A 82 -13.54 3.08 5.68
CA CYS A 82 -12.28 2.41 5.35
C CYS A 82 -11.30 2.42 6.54
N ASN A 83 -11.10 3.58 7.17
CA ASN A 83 -10.20 3.72 8.32
C ASN A 83 -10.67 2.92 9.54
N VAL A 84 -11.99 2.80 9.76
CA VAL A 84 -12.53 1.91 10.80
C VAL A 84 -12.20 0.46 10.48
N VAL A 85 -12.41 0.00 9.24
CA VAL A 85 -12.07 -1.36 8.81
C VAL A 85 -10.57 -1.65 9.00
N LEU A 86 -9.70 -0.76 8.51
CA LEU A 86 -8.24 -0.88 8.69
C LEU A 86 -7.84 -0.87 10.17
N GLY A 87 -8.51 -0.03 10.98
CA GLY A 87 -8.34 0.06 12.42
C GLY A 87 -8.73 -1.23 13.16
N THR A 88 -9.82 -1.89 12.76
CA THR A 88 -10.17 -3.22 13.33
C THR A 88 -9.11 -4.27 13.02
N GLY A 89 -8.51 -4.22 11.82
CA GLY A 89 -7.36 -5.04 11.46
C GLY A 89 -6.16 -4.81 12.39
N LEU A 90 -5.84 -3.54 12.66
CA LEU A 90 -4.75 -3.17 13.57
C LEU A 90 -5.02 -3.66 15.00
N LEU A 91 -6.25 -3.51 15.50
CA LEU A 91 -6.64 -3.99 16.83
C LEU A 91 -6.48 -5.50 16.96
N MET A 92 -6.82 -6.27 15.93
CA MET A 92 -6.58 -7.72 15.92
C MET A 92 -5.09 -8.05 16.03
N VAL A 93 -4.22 -7.34 15.29
CA VAL A 93 -2.76 -7.52 15.39
C VAL A 93 -2.26 -7.19 16.80
N LEU A 94 -2.69 -6.06 17.38
CA LEU A 94 -2.32 -5.67 18.74
C LEU A 94 -2.81 -6.68 19.79
N ALA A 95 -4.02 -7.23 19.62
CA ALA A 95 -4.55 -8.28 20.49
C ALA A 95 -3.68 -9.54 20.46
N THR A 96 -3.17 -9.96 19.29
CA THR A 96 -2.24 -11.10 19.21
C THR A 96 -0.93 -10.84 19.94
N PHE A 97 -0.42 -9.60 19.89
CA PHE A 97 0.79 -9.19 20.59
C PHE A 97 0.58 -9.16 22.11
N LEU A 98 -0.55 -8.62 22.58
CA LEU A 98 -0.92 -8.59 24.01
C LEU A 98 -1.18 -10.01 24.56
N ALA A 99 -1.84 -10.88 23.79
CA ALA A 99 -2.03 -12.28 24.14
C ALA A 99 -0.68 -12.99 24.34
N PHE A 100 0.31 -12.71 23.48
CA PHE A 100 1.67 -13.23 23.64
C PHE A 100 2.35 -12.72 24.93
N ILE A 101 2.23 -11.44 25.26
CA ILE A 101 2.80 -10.89 26.50
C ILE A 101 2.12 -11.51 27.74
N SER A 102 0.79 -11.59 27.74
CA SER A 102 0.02 -12.12 28.85
C SER A 102 0.32 -13.60 29.14
N THR A 103 0.44 -14.43 28.10
CA THR A 103 0.81 -15.85 28.25
C THR A 103 2.22 -16.02 28.82
N ARG A 104 3.16 -15.12 28.50
CA ARG A 104 4.49 -15.10 29.11
C ARG A 104 4.48 -14.61 30.55
N ALA A 105 3.69 -13.59 30.86
CA ALA A 105 3.55 -13.07 32.23
C ALA A 105 2.92 -14.12 33.16
N MET A 106 1.87 -14.83 32.71
CA MET A 106 1.21 -15.88 33.50
C MET A 106 2.08 -17.12 33.71
N LYS A 107 2.91 -17.49 32.72
CA LYS A 107 3.87 -18.60 32.86
C LYS A 107 5.13 -18.21 33.66
N GLY A 108 5.34 -16.93 33.96
CA GLY A 108 6.49 -16.38 34.68
C GLY A 108 6.42 -16.47 36.21
N GLY A 109 5.69 -17.43 36.78
CA GLY A 109 5.65 -17.65 38.23
C GLY A 109 6.96 -18.26 38.75
N ILE A 110 7.82 -17.41 39.32
CA ILE A 110 8.97 -17.57 40.27
C ILE A 110 9.95 -18.78 40.12
N PHE A 111 9.58 -20.00 39.72
CA PHE A 111 10.48 -21.17 39.71
C PHE A 111 10.18 -22.19 38.59
N VAL A 112 10.14 -21.79 37.32
CA VAL A 112 10.13 -22.76 36.21
C VAL A 112 11.27 -22.46 35.25
N SER A 113 12.16 -23.44 35.10
CA SER A 113 13.32 -23.42 34.21
C SER A 113 12.91 -23.06 32.78
N VAL A 114 13.62 -22.06 32.24
CA VAL A 114 13.45 -21.50 30.91
C VAL A 114 13.87 -22.54 29.86
N GLU A 115 13.03 -23.53 29.57
CA GLU A 115 13.08 -24.22 28.28
C GLU A 115 12.55 -23.21 27.25
N ARG A 116 13.47 -22.61 26.49
CA ARG A 116 13.22 -21.52 25.54
C ARG A 116 12.40 -22.06 24.36
N GLU A 117 11.07 -22.17 24.54
CA GLU A 117 10.14 -22.58 23.50
C GLU A 117 10.31 -21.67 22.27
N PRO A 118 10.30 -22.23 21.04
CA PRO A 118 10.59 -21.49 19.83
C PRO A 118 9.59 -20.35 19.67
N SER A 119 10.10 -19.14 19.51
CA SER A 119 9.34 -17.88 19.50
C SER A 119 8.57 -17.63 18.20
N TRP A 120 7.96 -18.67 17.63
CA TRP A 120 7.14 -18.59 16.42
C TRP A 120 5.97 -17.63 16.58
N ILE A 121 5.38 -17.54 17.79
CA ILE A 121 4.28 -16.60 18.06
C ILE A 121 4.76 -15.14 18.05
N LEU A 122 5.96 -14.87 18.58
CA LEU A 122 6.55 -13.52 18.53
C LEU A 122 6.87 -13.12 17.08
N PHE A 123 7.46 -14.04 16.32
CA PHE A 123 7.72 -13.83 14.90
C PHE A 123 6.41 -13.59 14.12
N LEU A 124 5.35 -14.34 14.42
CA LEU A 124 4.02 -14.13 13.85
C LEU A 124 3.50 -12.72 14.18
N ALA A 125 3.54 -12.31 15.45
CA ALA A 125 3.02 -11.01 15.86
C ALA A 125 3.77 -9.84 15.20
N VAL A 126 5.10 -9.93 15.12
CA VAL A 126 5.93 -8.91 14.45
C VAL A 126 5.70 -8.90 12.95
N SER A 127 5.59 -10.08 12.31
CA SER A 127 5.33 -10.17 10.87
C SER A 127 3.92 -9.69 10.51
N LEU A 128 2.91 -9.93 11.35
CA LEU A 128 1.55 -9.39 11.17
C LEU A 128 1.53 -7.85 11.28
N LEU A 129 2.28 -7.27 12.23
CA LEU A 129 2.41 -5.81 12.34
C LEU A 129 3.11 -5.22 11.11
N ALA A 130 4.21 -5.85 10.67
CA ALA A 130 4.91 -5.44 9.46
C ALA A 130 4.00 -5.58 8.21
N ALA A 131 3.23 -6.65 8.10
CA ALA A 131 2.25 -6.87 7.04
C ALA A 131 1.20 -5.75 6.99
N TRP A 132 0.65 -5.39 8.14
CA TRP A 132 -0.35 -4.34 8.23
C TRP A 132 0.22 -2.98 7.79
N LEU A 133 1.39 -2.60 8.33
CA LEU A 133 2.05 -1.34 8.00
C LEU A 133 2.43 -1.25 6.53
N THR A 134 3.09 -2.28 6.01
CA THR A 134 3.52 -2.31 4.60
C THR A 134 2.33 -2.35 3.65
N GLY A 135 1.27 -3.10 3.97
CA GLY A 135 0.04 -3.14 3.18
C GLY A 135 -0.68 -1.80 3.15
N TYR A 136 -0.79 -1.10 4.29
CA TYR A 136 -1.39 0.23 4.35
C TYR A 136 -0.59 1.27 3.54
N VAL A 137 0.74 1.30 3.71
CA VAL A 137 1.59 2.26 3.01
C VAL A 137 1.59 1.98 1.51
N ALA A 138 1.80 0.72 1.09
CA ALA A 138 1.83 0.35 -0.32
C ALA A 138 0.46 0.58 -0.99
N GLY A 139 -0.63 0.24 -0.31
CA GLY A 139 -1.99 0.53 -0.80
C GLY A 139 -2.26 2.03 -0.91
N SER A 140 -1.78 2.85 0.03
CA SER A 140 -1.92 4.31 -0.02
C SER A 140 -1.16 4.94 -1.20
N PHE A 141 0.03 4.41 -1.55
CA PHE A 141 0.76 4.85 -2.73
C PHE A 141 0.03 4.48 -4.03
N SER A 142 -0.47 3.24 -4.13
CA SER A 142 -1.21 2.79 -5.31
C SER A 142 -2.61 3.40 -5.44
N PHE A 143 -3.20 3.86 -4.32
CA PHE A 143 -4.50 4.54 -4.31
C PHE A 143 -4.51 5.78 -5.19
N ALA A 144 -3.40 6.53 -5.29
CA ALA A 144 -3.32 7.70 -6.17
C ALA A 144 -3.59 7.34 -7.64
N SER A 145 -3.04 6.23 -8.12
CA SER A 145 -3.28 5.76 -9.49
C SER A 145 -4.69 5.19 -9.68
N MET A 146 -5.24 4.53 -8.66
CA MET A 146 -6.60 3.98 -8.70
C MET A 146 -7.69 5.06 -8.57
N GLN A 147 -7.38 6.19 -7.92
CA GLN A 147 -8.29 7.31 -7.75
C GLN A 147 -8.74 7.88 -9.11
N ASP A 148 -7.81 8.10 -10.03
CA ASP A 148 -8.12 8.59 -11.39
C ASP A 148 -9.10 7.65 -12.12
N TYR A 149 -8.93 6.33 -11.94
CA TYR A 149 -9.84 5.34 -12.48
C TYR A 149 -11.23 5.43 -11.83
N TYR A 150 -11.32 5.54 -10.50
CA TYR A 150 -12.61 5.64 -9.82
C TYR A 150 -13.36 6.93 -10.12
N GLU A 151 -12.64 8.05 -10.27
CA GLU A 151 -13.23 9.32 -10.68
C GLU A 151 -13.79 9.23 -12.10
N MET A 152 -13.04 8.64 -13.03
CA MET A 152 -13.52 8.40 -14.40
C MET A 152 -14.73 7.47 -14.46
N ASP A 153 -14.70 6.37 -13.71
CA ASP A 153 -15.77 5.37 -13.65
C ASP A 153 -17.09 5.92 -13.08
N ARG A 154 -17.03 6.96 -12.23
CA ARG A 154 -18.23 7.64 -11.71
C ARG A 154 -18.91 8.56 -12.71
N LEU A 155 -18.18 9.03 -13.71
CA LEU A 155 -18.68 10.00 -14.68
C LEU A 155 -19.46 9.28 -15.80
N HIS A 156 -20.38 10.00 -16.42
CA HIS A 156 -21.23 9.43 -17.47
C HIS A 156 -20.51 9.41 -18.83
N ASN A 157 -20.83 8.38 -19.62
CA ASN A 157 -20.31 8.22 -20.98
C ASN A 157 -21.38 8.67 -21.99
N TYR A 158 -21.10 9.73 -22.72
CA TYR A 158 -21.99 10.25 -23.76
C TYR A 158 -21.51 9.88 -25.15
N THR A 159 -22.44 9.64 -26.07
CA THR A 159 -22.14 9.30 -27.47
C THR A 159 -22.95 10.17 -28.42
N ASN A 160 -22.43 10.36 -29.63
CA ASN A 160 -23.04 11.16 -30.70
C ASN A 160 -23.37 12.59 -30.28
N ILE A 161 -22.47 13.22 -29.51
CA ILE A 161 -22.64 14.62 -29.09
C ILE A 161 -22.15 15.57 -30.19
N ASP A 162 -23.01 16.52 -30.57
CA ASP A 162 -22.64 17.65 -31.42
C ASP A 162 -22.16 18.83 -30.55
N PRO A 163 -20.89 19.26 -30.68
CA PRO A 163 -20.32 20.35 -29.88
C PRO A 163 -20.89 21.73 -30.22
N THR A 164 -21.60 21.89 -31.34
CA THR A 164 -22.20 23.17 -31.77
C THR A 164 -23.60 23.40 -31.21
N VAL A 165 -24.35 22.31 -31.00
CA VAL A 165 -25.71 22.33 -30.45
C VAL A 165 -25.70 22.15 -28.94
N SER A 166 -24.86 21.25 -28.43
CA SER A 166 -24.81 20.91 -27.01
C SER A 166 -24.07 21.99 -26.22
N ARG A 167 -24.41 22.15 -24.93
CA ARG A 167 -23.75 23.11 -24.03
C ARG A 167 -22.99 22.38 -22.94
N GLY A 168 -21.87 22.98 -22.50
CA GLY A 168 -21.06 22.39 -21.43
C GLY A 168 -21.83 22.19 -20.12
N VAL A 169 -22.80 23.08 -19.84
CA VAL A 169 -23.68 23.01 -18.67
C VAL A 169 -24.54 21.73 -18.65
N GLN A 170 -24.90 21.18 -19.81
CA GLN A 170 -25.72 19.96 -19.89
C GLN A 170 -24.89 18.68 -19.68
N LEU A 171 -23.56 18.77 -19.80
CA LEU A 171 -22.63 17.63 -19.80
C LEU A 171 -21.56 17.78 -18.71
N MET A 172 -21.93 18.40 -17.58
CA MET A 172 -21.00 18.66 -16.48
C MET A 172 -20.49 17.36 -15.82
N ASP A 173 -21.27 16.29 -15.87
CA ASP A 173 -20.98 14.94 -15.38
C ASP A 173 -20.38 14.03 -16.46
N ALA A 174 -20.10 14.54 -17.66
CA ALA A 174 -19.48 13.76 -18.73
C ALA A 174 -18.02 13.46 -18.41
N GLY A 175 -17.66 12.18 -18.36
CA GLY A 175 -16.28 11.71 -18.21
C GLY A 175 -15.66 11.37 -19.54
N VAL A 176 -16.45 10.74 -20.39
CA VAL A 176 -16.06 10.38 -21.76
C VAL A 176 -17.16 10.84 -22.71
N ILE A 177 -16.76 11.49 -23.79
CA ILE A 177 -17.67 11.90 -24.87
C ILE A 177 -17.15 11.32 -26.18
N ALA A 178 -18.02 10.59 -26.89
CA ALA A 178 -17.83 10.34 -28.31
C ALA A 178 -18.64 11.38 -29.09
N PHE A 179 -17.94 12.21 -29.84
CA PHE A 179 -18.56 13.23 -30.68
C PHE A 179 -19.07 12.64 -32.00
N VAL A 180 -19.95 13.36 -32.68
CA VAL A 180 -20.47 12.93 -33.99
C VAL A 180 -19.34 12.82 -35.04
N PRO A 181 -19.38 11.83 -35.97
CA PRO A 181 -18.38 11.72 -37.02
C PRO A 181 -18.30 13.00 -37.88
N GLY A 182 -17.09 13.53 -38.07
CA GLY A 182 -16.88 14.81 -38.76
C GLY A 182 -16.58 15.99 -37.82
N THR A 183 -16.60 15.78 -36.50
CA THR A 183 -16.00 16.74 -35.56
C THR A 183 -14.52 16.86 -35.78
N LYS A 184 -14.01 18.09 -35.71
CA LYS A 184 -12.60 18.42 -35.88
C LYS A 184 -12.15 19.41 -34.83
N LEU A 185 -10.84 19.49 -34.65
CA LEU A 185 -10.22 20.52 -33.84
C LEU A 185 -10.02 21.78 -34.68
N GLU A 186 -10.50 22.92 -34.18
CA GLU A 186 -10.32 24.20 -34.86
C GLU A 186 -8.96 24.80 -34.48
N ILE A 187 -7.94 24.34 -35.19
CA ILE A 187 -6.51 24.66 -34.97
C ILE A 187 -6.24 26.15 -35.03
N SER A 188 -6.95 26.87 -35.91
CA SER A 188 -6.78 28.31 -36.10
C SER A 188 -7.07 29.13 -34.84
N LYS A 189 -7.88 28.56 -33.93
CA LYS A 189 -8.28 29.15 -32.64
C LYS A 189 -7.61 28.46 -31.45
N SER A 190 -6.55 27.71 -31.67
CA SER A 190 -5.76 27.12 -30.59
C SER A 190 -4.85 28.16 -29.95
N ILE A 191 -4.61 28.02 -28.64
CA ILE A 191 -3.68 28.90 -27.92
C ILE A 191 -3.02 28.16 -26.76
N GLY A 192 -1.78 28.55 -26.46
CA GLY A 192 -1.04 28.08 -25.29
C GLY A 192 -1.01 29.11 -24.16
N PHE A 193 -1.10 28.63 -22.92
CA PHE A 193 -0.77 29.38 -21.70
C PHE A 193 0.48 28.77 -21.05
N GLN A 194 1.47 29.60 -20.71
CA GLN A 194 2.73 29.11 -20.18
C GLN A 194 2.81 29.34 -18.67
N ASN A 195 3.03 28.26 -17.91
CA ASN A 195 3.35 28.31 -16.48
C ASN A 195 4.20 27.09 -16.09
N GLY A 196 5.52 27.21 -16.23
CA GLY A 196 6.43 26.06 -16.21
C GLY A 196 6.33 25.27 -17.51
N GLU A 197 5.23 24.52 -17.67
CA GLU A 197 4.84 23.82 -18.91
C GLU A 197 3.88 24.70 -19.75
N VAL A 198 3.74 24.40 -21.04
CA VAL A 198 2.77 25.06 -21.93
C VAL A 198 1.46 24.27 -21.94
N PHE A 199 0.41 24.86 -21.38
CA PHE A 199 -0.95 24.34 -21.38
C PHE A 199 -1.67 24.74 -22.67
N CYS A 200 -1.94 23.76 -23.51
CA CYS A 200 -2.50 23.93 -24.84
C CYS A 200 -3.99 23.67 -24.83
N VAL A 201 -4.75 24.56 -25.48
CA VAL A 201 -6.19 24.37 -25.70
C VAL A 201 -6.54 24.59 -27.16
N ALA A 202 -7.42 23.76 -27.71
CA ALA A 202 -7.97 23.90 -29.03
C ALA A 202 -9.49 23.62 -28.99
N PRO A 203 -10.33 24.49 -29.56
CA PRO A 203 -11.78 24.27 -29.53
C PRO A 203 -12.18 23.09 -30.42
N ILE A 204 -13.17 22.32 -29.97
CA ILE A 204 -13.75 21.21 -30.72
C ILE A 204 -15.00 21.73 -31.42
N THR A 205 -15.05 21.59 -32.74
CA THR A 205 -16.16 22.08 -33.58
C THR A 205 -16.68 20.99 -34.51
N PHE A 206 -17.85 21.23 -35.09
CA PHE A 206 -18.45 20.36 -36.08
C PHE A 206 -18.75 21.14 -37.36
N GLY A 207 -18.33 20.59 -38.51
CA GLY A 207 -18.46 21.24 -39.81
C GLY A 207 -17.66 22.55 -39.92
N ASP A 208 -18.02 23.38 -40.90
CA ASP A 208 -17.47 24.73 -41.10
C ASP A 208 -18.38 25.82 -40.51
N VAL A 209 -19.22 25.45 -39.54
CA VAL A 209 -20.16 26.38 -38.92
C VAL A 209 -19.40 27.26 -37.92
N PRO A 210 -19.39 28.59 -38.09
CA PRO A 210 -18.75 29.49 -37.15
C PRO A 210 -19.57 29.54 -35.86
N SER A 211 -19.18 28.71 -34.89
CA SER A 211 -19.74 28.75 -33.54
C SER A 211 -19.16 29.94 -32.76
N VAL A 212 -20.04 30.84 -32.33
CA VAL A 212 -19.70 31.98 -31.46
C VAL A 212 -19.45 31.51 -30.02
N THR A 213 -20.16 30.47 -29.58
CA THR A 213 -20.02 29.89 -28.25
C THR A 213 -19.37 28.51 -28.31
N LEU A 214 -18.26 28.35 -27.59
CA LEU A 214 -17.40 27.16 -27.58
C LEU A 214 -17.21 26.67 -26.14
N ASP A 215 -17.91 25.61 -25.79
CA ASP A 215 -17.82 25.00 -24.46
C ASP A 215 -16.95 23.73 -24.46
N PHE A 216 -16.62 23.13 -25.60
CA PHE A 216 -15.81 21.90 -25.69
C PHE A 216 -14.39 22.20 -26.17
N TRP A 217 -13.40 21.81 -25.37
CA TRP A 217 -11.99 22.10 -25.63
C TRP A 217 -11.15 20.84 -25.55
N ALA A 218 -10.36 20.59 -26.59
CA ALA A 218 -9.28 19.61 -26.58
C ALA A 218 -8.06 20.22 -25.92
N VAL A 219 -7.41 19.46 -25.03
CA VAL A 219 -6.29 19.96 -24.23
C VAL A 219 -5.10 19.01 -24.23
N GLY A 220 -3.94 19.58 -23.88
CA GLY A 220 -2.76 18.83 -23.49
C GLY A 220 -1.59 19.75 -23.18
N LYS A 221 -0.42 19.15 -22.93
CA LYS A 221 0.76 19.88 -22.41
C LYS A 221 1.92 19.78 -23.40
N ASP A 222 2.68 20.87 -23.52
CA ASP A 222 3.93 20.99 -24.30
C ASP A 222 3.82 20.52 -25.77
N CYS A 223 2.63 20.72 -26.36
CA CYS A 223 2.32 20.29 -27.73
C CYS A 223 1.89 21.45 -28.64
N CYS A 224 2.03 22.69 -28.19
CA CYS A 224 1.69 23.92 -28.90
C CYS A 224 2.64 25.05 -28.53
N SER A 225 2.65 26.12 -29.34
CA SER A 225 3.33 27.36 -28.99
C SER A 225 2.45 28.24 -28.08
N ALA A 226 3.08 29.08 -27.27
CA ALA A 226 2.38 30.08 -26.47
C ALA A 226 1.67 31.15 -27.33
N GLY A 227 2.06 31.29 -28.60
CA GLY A 227 1.49 32.24 -29.56
C GLY A 227 0.18 31.77 -30.20
N GLY A 228 -0.11 30.46 -30.14
CA GLY A 228 -1.31 29.87 -30.72
C GLY A 228 -1.22 29.56 -32.21
N GLY A 229 -2.29 28.96 -32.75
CA GLY A 229 -2.37 28.54 -34.15
C GLY A 229 -1.69 27.21 -34.48
N ASP A 230 -1.08 26.56 -33.49
CA ASP A 230 -0.35 25.30 -33.65
C ASP A 230 -0.69 24.32 -32.51
N PHE A 231 -1.70 23.48 -32.68
CA PHE A 231 -1.98 22.41 -31.72
C PHE A 231 -1.43 21.10 -32.27
N ARG A 232 -0.58 20.35 -31.57
CA ARG A 232 0.00 19.09 -32.07
C ARG A 232 -0.03 17.96 -31.04
N CYS A 233 -0.98 18.03 -30.11
CA CYS A 233 -1.19 16.98 -29.13
C CYS A 233 -1.63 15.66 -29.76
N ALA A 234 -1.58 14.58 -28.97
CA ALA A 234 -2.03 13.26 -29.39
C ALA A 234 -3.42 13.31 -30.03
N GLY A 235 -3.59 12.60 -31.15
CA GLY A 235 -4.86 12.51 -31.88
C GLY A 235 -5.17 13.66 -32.86
N PHE A 236 -4.45 14.79 -32.82
CA PHE A 236 -4.76 16.01 -33.59
C PHE A 236 -4.87 15.86 -35.12
N GLY A 237 -4.22 14.85 -35.72
CA GLY A 237 -4.25 14.60 -37.17
C GLY A 237 -4.94 13.30 -37.58
N ASN A 238 -5.58 12.59 -36.65
CA ASN A 238 -6.20 11.31 -36.96
C ASN A 238 -7.68 11.52 -37.30
N PRO A 239 -8.14 11.22 -38.53
CA PRO A 239 -9.55 11.39 -38.91
C PRO A 239 -10.50 10.45 -38.15
N ARG A 240 -9.97 9.41 -37.50
CA ARG A 240 -10.75 8.53 -36.62
C ARG A 240 -10.83 9.05 -35.20
N ALA A 241 -10.08 10.08 -34.82
CA ALA A 241 -10.20 10.68 -33.51
C ALA A 241 -11.42 11.59 -33.46
N HIS A 242 -12.42 11.17 -32.70
CA HIS A 242 -13.64 11.92 -32.39
C HIS A 242 -14.09 11.65 -30.94
N GLY A 243 -13.19 11.14 -30.11
CA GLY A 243 -13.41 10.89 -28.69
C GLY A 243 -12.69 11.93 -27.84
N GLY A 244 -13.32 12.33 -26.73
CA GLY A 244 -12.74 13.15 -25.70
C GLY A 244 -12.84 12.45 -24.35
N ARG A 245 -11.71 12.26 -23.68
CA ARG A 245 -11.66 11.83 -22.27
C ARG A 245 -11.41 13.06 -21.39
N ARG A 246 -12.24 13.27 -20.38
CA ARG A 246 -12.15 14.46 -19.52
C ARG A 246 -10.79 14.55 -18.83
N VAL A 247 -10.35 15.76 -18.53
CA VAL A 247 -9.24 15.96 -17.58
C VAL A 247 -9.83 16.13 -16.17
N LEU A 248 -9.37 15.31 -15.22
CA LEU A 248 -9.83 15.32 -13.82
C LEU A 248 -8.91 16.09 -12.88
N ASP A 249 -7.63 16.23 -13.26
CA ASP A 249 -6.66 16.94 -12.43
C ASP A 249 -7.06 18.42 -12.29
N SER A 250 -7.57 18.77 -11.11
CA SER A 250 -8.03 20.11 -10.74
C SER A 250 -6.98 21.20 -10.93
N ARG A 251 -5.68 20.88 -10.75
CA ARG A 251 -4.59 21.84 -10.94
C ARG A 251 -4.46 22.16 -12.42
N GLN A 252 -4.43 21.13 -13.26
CA GLN A 252 -4.34 21.30 -14.71
C GLN A 252 -5.59 21.98 -15.27
N GLU A 253 -6.79 21.63 -14.77
CA GLU A 253 -8.05 22.26 -15.16
C GLU A 253 -7.99 23.79 -14.99
N THR A 254 -7.45 24.26 -13.87
CA THR A 254 -7.30 25.68 -13.59
C THR A 254 -6.42 26.37 -14.64
N PHE A 255 -5.30 25.75 -15.05
CA PHE A 255 -4.42 26.30 -16.07
C PHE A 255 -5.03 26.25 -17.48
N TYR A 256 -5.77 25.19 -17.83
CA TYR A 256 -6.52 25.14 -19.08
C TYR A 256 -7.61 26.20 -19.13
N ARG A 257 -8.25 26.53 -18.00
CA ARG A 257 -9.22 27.61 -17.92
C ARG A 257 -8.59 28.97 -18.21
N LEU A 258 -7.38 29.23 -17.71
CA LEU A 258 -6.63 30.45 -18.05
C LEU A 258 -6.29 30.51 -19.55
N ALA A 259 -5.91 29.37 -20.14
CA ALA A 259 -5.68 29.29 -21.59
C ALA A 259 -6.96 29.58 -22.39
N VAL A 260 -8.12 29.07 -21.96
CA VAL A 260 -9.42 29.38 -22.59
C VAL A 260 -9.77 30.85 -22.44
N GLN A 261 -9.54 31.47 -21.27
CA GLN A 261 -9.76 32.91 -21.10
C GLN A 261 -8.90 33.74 -22.07
N LYS A 262 -7.66 33.33 -22.29
CA LYS A 262 -6.77 33.95 -23.29
C LYS A 262 -7.32 33.77 -24.71
N ALA A 263 -7.84 32.60 -25.07
CA ALA A 263 -8.46 32.33 -26.36
C ALA A 263 -9.75 33.14 -26.58
N VAL A 264 -10.60 33.24 -25.55
CA VAL A 264 -11.82 34.06 -25.55
C VAL A 264 -11.50 35.52 -25.84
N ALA A 265 -10.49 36.07 -25.16
CA ALA A 265 -10.03 37.44 -25.38
C ALA A 265 -9.35 37.63 -26.75
N GLY A 266 -8.55 36.66 -27.21
CA GLY A 266 -7.77 36.76 -28.44
C GLY A 266 -8.59 36.58 -29.72
N PHE A 267 -9.58 35.68 -29.71
CA PHE A 267 -10.35 35.31 -30.90
C PHE A 267 -11.81 35.80 -30.90
N GLY A 268 -12.25 36.51 -29.85
CA GLY A 268 -13.61 37.03 -29.74
C GLY A 268 -14.69 35.94 -29.65
N VAL A 269 -14.33 34.74 -29.18
CA VAL A 269 -15.25 33.63 -28.94
C VAL A 269 -15.76 33.67 -27.51
N THR A 270 -16.93 33.08 -27.24
CA THR A 270 -17.51 33.02 -25.88
C THR A 270 -17.43 31.59 -25.35
N ALA A 271 -16.98 31.40 -24.11
CA ALA A 271 -17.00 30.11 -23.43
C ALA A 271 -17.76 30.25 -22.12
N THR A 272 -18.96 29.65 -22.01
CA THR A 272 -19.81 29.81 -20.83
C THR A 272 -19.44 28.83 -19.74
N HIS A 273 -19.26 27.56 -20.12
CA HIS A 273 -18.85 26.50 -19.21
C HIS A 273 -17.87 25.57 -19.94
N PRO A 274 -16.58 25.94 -20.02
CA PRO A 274 -15.60 25.17 -20.76
C PRO A 274 -15.34 23.82 -20.09
N LEU A 275 -15.49 22.75 -20.88
CA LEU A 275 -15.14 21.39 -20.54
C LEU A 275 -13.86 20.99 -21.29
N PHE A 276 -12.96 20.30 -20.59
CA PHE A 276 -11.62 19.98 -21.09
C PHE A 276 -11.46 18.49 -21.33
N PHE A 277 -11.03 18.12 -22.53
CA PHE A 277 -10.87 16.73 -22.95
C PHE A 277 -9.49 16.48 -23.56
N THR A 278 -8.87 15.37 -23.21
CA THR A 278 -7.79 14.79 -24.00
C THR A 278 -8.38 14.16 -25.26
N TRP A 279 -7.88 14.55 -26.42
CA TRP A 279 -8.39 14.11 -27.72
C TRP A 279 -7.87 12.72 -28.09
N GLU A 280 -8.75 11.76 -28.31
CA GLU A 280 -8.41 10.35 -28.45
C GLU A 280 -9.27 9.66 -29.52
N VAL A 281 -8.78 8.53 -30.06
CA VAL A 281 -9.50 7.73 -31.07
C VAL A 281 -10.60 6.91 -30.43
N GLU A 282 -10.27 6.23 -29.35
CA GLU A 282 -11.14 5.32 -28.64
C GLU A 282 -11.05 5.66 -27.16
N SER A 283 -12.10 6.25 -26.64
CA SER A 283 -12.13 6.73 -25.26
C SER A 283 -12.29 5.58 -24.24
N SER A 284 -12.93 4.48 -24.63
CA SER A 284 -13.06 3.27 -23.82
C SER A 284 -11.72 2.56 -23.58
N ALA A 285 -10.83 2.58 -24.58
CA ALA A 285 -9.52 1.94 -24.48
C ALA A 285 -8.61 2.61 -23.45
N SER A 286 -8.76 3.92 -23.24
CA SER A 286 -7.96 4.66 -22.26
C SER A 286 -8.35 4.36 -20.81
N LEU A 287 -9.62 4.08 -20.54
CA LEU A 287 -10.07 3.60 -19.22
C LEU A 287 -9.46 2.24 -18.89
N ASN A 288 -9.43 1.33 -19.86
CA ASN A 288 -8.79 0.03 -19.68
C ASN A 288 -7.29 0.16 -19.39
N LYS A 289 -6.60 1.14 -19.97
CA LYS A 289 -5.19 1.40 -19.65
C LYS A 289 -4.99 1.86 -18.20
N LEU A 290 -5.87 2.73 -17.69
CA LEU A 290 -5.83 3.15 -16.28
C LEU A 290 -6.03 1.96 -15.34
N LEU A 291 -7.04 1.12 -15.60
CA LEU A 291 -7.29 -0.10 -14.84
C LEU A 291 -6.10 -1.07 -14.89
N LEU A 292 -5.52 -1.29 -16.08
CA LEU A 292 -4.37 -2.18 -16.23
C LEU A 292 -3.16 -1.66 -15.45
N SER A 293 -2.88 -0.35 -15.49
CA SER A 293 -1.77 0.25 -14.74
C SER A 293 -1.96 0.07 -13.23
N ALA A 294 -3.15 0.33 -12.70
CA ALA A 294 -3.42 0.15 -11.27
C ALA A 294 -3.32 -1.34 -10.86
N THR A 295 -3.90 -2.24 -11.66
CA THR A 295 -3.85 -3.68 -11.36
C THR A 295 -2.46 -4.30 -11.52
N THR A 296 -1.59 -3.73 -12.35
CA THR A 296 -0.19 -4.18 -12.45
C THR A 296 0.59 -3.90 -11.17
N ASP A 297 0.35 -2.76 -10.53
CA ASP A 297 1.00 -2.40 -9.26
C ASP A 297 0.57 -3.35 -8.14
N PHE A 298 -0.74 -3.59 -8.00
CA PHE A 298 -1.27 -4.56 -7.04
C PHE A 298 -0.63 -5.96 -7.21
N ARG A 299 -0.55 -6.45 -8.45
CA ARG A 299 0.07 -7.75 -8.77
C ARG A 299 1.55 -7.79 -8.42
N ALA A 300 2.29 -6.71 -8.68
CA ALA A 300 3.71 -6.63 -8.35
C ALA A 300 3.93 -6.68 -6.83
N TRP A 301 3.20 -5.87 -6.06
CA TRP A 301 3.28 -5.83 -4.59
C TRP A 301 2.92 -7.16 -3.93
N MET A 302 1.88 -7.85 -4.45
CA MET A 302 1.49 -9.19 -3.99
C MET A 302 2.63 -10.19 -4.06
N VAL A 303 3.35 -10.23 -5.20
CA VAL A 303 4.44 -11.18 -5.42
C VAL A 303 5.68 -10.80 -4.62
N ILE A 304 6.04 -9.51 -4.61
CA ILE A 304 7.20 -9.00 -3.88
C ILE A 304 7.07 -9.30 -2.38
N TYR A 305 5.91 -9.01 -1.78
CA TYR A 305 5.69 -9.25 -0.37
C TYR A 305 5.70 -10.76 -0.02
N LEU A 306 5.13 -11.61 -0.88
CA LEU A 306 5.16 -13.06 -0.68
C LEU A 306 6.60 -13.61 -0.66
N ILE A 307 7.43 -13.20 -1.63
CA ILE A 307 8.84 -13.61 -1.70
C ILE A 307 9.60 -13.12 -0.45
N PHE A 308 9.38 -11.87 -0.06
CA PHE A 308 9.96 -11.30 1.15
C PHE A 308 9.56 -12.07 2.42
N GLN A 309 8.28 -12.43 2.56
CA GLN A 309 7.79 -13.18 3.71
C GLN A 309 8.34 -14.61 3.75
N ILE A 310 8.45 -15.29 2.60
CA ILE A 310 9.09 -16.60 2.50
C ILE A 310 10.56 -16.49 2.94
N PHE A 311 11.28 -15.47 2.48
CA PHE A 311 12.66 -15.21 2.89
C PHE A 311 12.79 -15.00 4.40
N LEU A 312 11.92 -14.20 5.02
CA LEU A 312 11.92 -13.97 6.47
C LEU A 312 11.66 -15.26 7.26
N VAL A 313 10.72 -16.10 6.80
CA VAL A 313 10.43 -17.39 7.45
C VAL A 313 11.63 -18.34 7.34
N LEU A 314 12.28 -18.42 6.17
CA LEU A 314 13.49 -19.24 5.99
C LEU A 314 14.65 -18.77 6.89
N MET A 315 14.84 -17.46 7.03
CA MET A 315 15.82 -16.88 7.94
C MET A 315 15.49 -17.21 9.41
N ALA A 316 14.22 -17.11 9.80
CA ALA A 316 13.77 -17.49 11.14
C ALA A 316 14.02 -18.98 11.42
N VAL A 317 13.75 -19.87 10.45
CA VAL A 317 14.06 -21.30 10.55
C VAL A 317 15.56 -21.52 10.77
N ALA A 318 16.42 -20.86 9.99
CA ALA A 318 17.86 -20.98 10.13
C ALA A 318 18.34 -20.53 11.51
N VAL A 319 17.82 -19.43 12.04
CA VAL A 319 18.14 -18.95 13.39
C VAL A 319 17.65 -19.93 14.47
N PHE A 320 16.40 -20.38 14.40
CA PHE A 320 15.83 -21.31 15.38
C PHE A 320 16.47 -22.70 15.35
N SER A 321 17.04 -23.10 14.21
CA SER A 321 17.85 -24.34 14.12
C SER A 321 19.21 -24.24 14.83
N ARG A 322 19.75 -23.03 15.04
CA ARG A 322 21.07 -22.79 15.64
C ARG A 322 21.06 -22.52 17.14
N ILE A 323 19.95 -22.05 17.70
CA ILE A 323 19.82 -21.84 19.15
C ILE A 323 19.82 -23.22 19.83
N PRO A 324 20.69 -23.52 20.81
CA PRO A 324 20.79 -24.83 21.46
C PRO A 324 19.55 -25.19 22.29
#